data_AF-A0A7C2SW52-F1
#
_entry.id   AF-A0A7C2SW52-F1
#
_cell.length_a   1.000
_cell.length_b   1.000
_cell.length_c   1.000
_cell.angle_alpha   90.00
_cell.angle_beta   90.00
_cell.angle_gamma   90.00
#
_symmetry.space_group_name_H-M   'P 1'
#
loop_
_entity.id
_entity.type
_entity.pdbx_description
1 polymer ?
#
loop_
_entity_poly.entity_id
_entity_poly.type
_entity_poly.pdbx_seq_one_letter_code
_entity_poly.pdbx_strand_id
1 'polypeptide(L)' 'MTKWICNVCGYIHEGDRPPDTCPVCSAPASEFEKLEAEKAGNGKNNADQKRADGNTSENKQPQPV' A
#
# COMPACT_ATOMS: atom_id res chain seq x y z
N MET A 1 -8.70 -2.07 -23.06
CA MET A 1 -7.85 -0.86 -23.02
C MET A 1 -6.81 -1.08 -21.96
N THR A 2 -5.54 -1.10 -22.32
CA THR A 2 -4.45 -1.25 -21.36
C THR A 2 -4.14 0.12 -20.74
N LYS A 3 -3.94 0.14 -19.42
CA LYS A 3 -3.46 1.33 -18.71
C LYS A 3 -2.11 1.01 -18.10
N TRP A 4 -1.27 2.02 -17.95
CA TRP A 4 0.05 1.92 -17.35
C TRP A 4 0.18 2.95 -16.25
N ILE A 5 0.50 2.53 -15.02
CA ILE A 5 0.74 3.44 -13.90
C ILE A 5 2.23 3.54 -13.61
N CYS A 6 2.73 4.75 -13.44
CA CYS A 6 4.07 4.99 -12.95
C CYS A 6 4.12 4.73 -11.43
N ASN A 7 4.94 3.77 -10.98
CA ASN A 7 5.13 3.50 -9.55
C ASN A 7 5.88 4.63 -8.81
N VAL A 8 6.55 5.52 -9.54
CA VAL A 8 7.29 6.65 -8.96
C VAL A 8 6.37 7.82 -8.60
N CYS A 9 5.45 8.18 -9.49
CA CYS A 9 4.63 9.40 -9.34
C CYS A 9 3.12 9.18 -9.42
N GLY A 10 2.65 7.98 -9.80
CA GLY A 10 1.23 7.67 -9.97
C GLY A 10 0.62 8.14 -11.30
N TYR A 11 1.41 8.61 -12.27
CA TYR A 11 0.90 8.98 -13.60
C TYR A 11 0.29 7.79 -14.34
N ILE A 12 -0.92 7.94 -14.88
CA ILE A 12 -1.64 6.91 -15.64
C ILE A 12 -1.57 7.25 -17.13
N HIS A 13 -0.94 6.35 -17.89
CA HIS A 13 -0.91 6.37 -19.35
C HIS A 13 -1.94 5.38 -19.93
N GLU A 14 -2.77 5.83 -20.85
CA GLU A 14 -3.77 4.99 -21.52
C GLU A 14 -3.27 4.61 -22.90
N GLY A 15 -2.95 3.33 -23.10
CA GLY A 15 -2.30 2.86 -24.32
C GLY A 15 -1.85 1.41 -24.22
N ASP A 16 -1.66 0.77 -25.37
CA ASP A 16 -1.20 -0.63 -25.41
C ASP A 16 0.24 -0.80 -24.90
N ARG A 17 1.03 0.29 -24.93
CA ARG A 17 2.44 0.34 -24.52
C ARG A 17 2.70 1.53 -23.59
N PRO A 18 3.65 1.43 -22.65
CA PRO A 18 4.05 2.55 -21.81
C PRO A 18 4.94 3.53 -22.59
N PRO A 19 5.02 4.80 -22.16
CA PRO A 19 5.98 5.75 -22.72
C PRO A 19 7.41 5.41 -22.29
N ASP A 20 8.43 5.71 -23.13
CA ASP A 20 9.85 5.52 -22.82
C ASP A 20 10.28 6.25 -21.53
N THR A 21 9.70 7.44 -21.32
CA THR A 21 9.97 8.31 -20.18
C THR A 21 8.66 8.87 -19.66
N CYS A 22 8.48 8.85 -18.34
CA CYS A 22 7.32 9.45 -17.69
C CYS A 22 7.28 10.97 -17.92
N PRO A 23 6.19 11.55 -18.47
CA PRO A 23 6.11 13.00 -18.70
C PRO A 23 5.97 13.81 -17.40
N VAL A 24 5.71 13.17 -16.25
CA VAL A 24 5.52 13.84 -14.96
C VAL A 24 6.81 13.86 -14.13
N CYS A 25 7.47 12.70 -13.99
CA CYS A 25 8.64 12.56 -13.11
C CYS A 25 9.94 12.23 -13.85
N SER A 26 9.90 12.08 -15.18
CA SER A 26 11.05 11.66 -15.99
C SER A 26 11.62 10.27 -15.63
N ALA A 27 10.86 9.42 -14.93
CA ALA A 27 11.23 8.03 -14.70
C ALA A 27 11.24 7.21 -16.00
N PRO A 28 12.11 6.19 -16.12
CA PRO A 28 12.14 5.33 -17.29
C PRO A 28 10.90 4.42 -17.36
N ALA A 29 10.62 3.88 -18.56
CA ALA A 29 9.53 2.93 -18.80
C ALA A 29 9.53 1.70 -17.88
N SER A 30 10.70 1.32 -17.32
CA SER A 30 10.82 0.22 -16.35
C SER A 30 10.00 0.44 -15.08
N GLU A 31 9.69 1.69 -14.73
CA GLU A 31 8.90 2.04 -13.55
C GLU A 31 7.37 2.05 -13.83
N PHE A 32 6.95 1.76 -15.06
CA PHE A 32 5.54 1.66 -15.41
C PHE A 32 5.02 0.24 -15.25
N GLU A 33 3.92 0.09 -14.51
CA GLU A 33 3.23 -1.18 -14.32
C GLU A 33 1.91 -1.20 -15.08
N LYS A 34 1.59 -2.34 -15.68
CA LYS A 34 0.38 -2.54 -16.48
C LYS A 34 -0.84 -2.66 -15.56
N LEU A 35 -1.67 -1.62 -15.52
CA LEU A 35 -3.03 -1.62 -14.98
C LEU A 35 -3.96 -2.31 -15.98
N GLU A 36 -3.93 -3.63 -16.04
CA GLU A 36 -5.03 -4.39 -16.64
C GLU A 36 -6.24 -4.34 -15.70
N ALA A 37 -7.36 -3.83 -16.20
CA ALA A 37 -8.62 -3.70 -15.46
C ALA A 37 -9.25 -5.05 -15.07
N GLU A 38 -8.57 -6.16 -15.30
CA GLU A 38 -9.02 -7.49 -14.94
C GLU A 38 -7.89 -8.20 -14.19
N LYS A 39 -7.99 -8.23 -12.85
CA LYS A 39 -7.14 -8.92 -11.86
C LYS A 39 -5.86 -8.19 -11.39
N ALA A 40 -6.01 -7.16 -10.56
CA ALA A 40 -4.95 -6.75 -9.63
C ALA A 40 -5.48 -6.73 -8.18
N GLY A 41 -5.59 -7.92 -7.59
CA GLY A 41 -5.49 -8.05 -6.14
C GLY A 41 -4.05 -8.39 -5.78
N ASN A 42 -3.34 -7.53 -5.06
CA ASN A 42 -2.27 -7.96 -4.15
C ASN A 42 -1.85 -6.84 -3.16
N GLY A 43 -2.66 -6.62 -2.13
CA GLY A 43 -2.19 -6.06 -0.86
C GLY A 43 -2.13 -7.19 0.16
N LYS A 44 -0.98 -7.85 0.28
CA LYS A 44 -0.71 -8.84 1.32
C LYS A 44 -0.88 -8.19 2.70
N ASN A 45 -1.92 -8.65 3.39
CA ASN A 45 -2.09 -8.88 4.83
C ASN A 45 -1.05 -8.23 5.77
N ASN A 46 -1.55 -7.41 6.71
CA ASN A 46 -0.97 -7.41 8.05
C ASN A 46 -1.95 -8.10 9.01
N ALA A 47 -1.80 -9.43 9.09
CA ALA A 47 -2.29 -10.22 10.19
C ALA A 47 -1.12 -10.42 11.16
N ASP A 48 -0.84 -9.41 11.97
CA ASP A 48 -0.12 -9.53 13.24
C ASP A 48 -1.19 -9.92 14.28
N GLN A 49 -1.46 -11.19 14.59
CA GLN A 49 -0.63 -12.27 15.15
C GLN A 49 -0.02 -11.97 16.54
N LYS A 50 -0.89 -11.42 17.40
CA LYS A 50 -1.14 -11.87 18.79
C LYS A 50 -0.07 -11.65 19.87
N ARG A 51 -0.55 -11.17 21.03
CA ARG A 51 -0.47 -11.71 22.41
C ARG A 51 -0.66 -10.51 23.36
N ALA A 52 -1.74 -10.43 24.13
CA ALA A 52 -2.08 -11.20 25.32
C ALA A 52 -1.50 -10.57 26.61
N ASP A 53 -2.41 -10.44 27.59
CA ASP A 53 -2.21 -10.26 29.04
C ASP A 53 -1.86 -8.86 29.58
N GLY A 54 -2.78 -8.32 30.39
CA GLY A 54 -2.49 -7.14 31.21
C GLY A 54 -3.66 -6.32 31.75
N ASN A 55 -4.92 -6.76 31.65
CA ASN A 55 -5.99 -6.18 32.48
C ASN A 55 -6.44 -7.20 33.53
N THR A 56 -5.77 -7.16 34.68
CA THR A 56 -6.37 -7.58 35.93
C THR A 56 -6.40 -6.36 36.82
N SER A 57 -7.55 -5.70 36.77
CA SER A 57 -8.12 -4.92 37.85
C SER A 57 -8.05 -5.72 39.16
N GLU A 58 -6.96 -5.59 39.91
CA GLU A 58 -6.94 -5.95 41.32
C GLU A 58 -6.92 -4.67 42.16
N ASN A 59 -8.15 -4.32 42.54
CA ASN A 59 -8.56 -3.40 43.57
C ASN A 59 -7.73 -3.57 44.86
N LYS A 60 -7.09 -2.48 45.34
CA LYS A 60 -7.05 -2.20 46.78
C LYS A 60 -6.78 -0.72 47.08
N GLN A 61 -7.85 0.00 47.40
CA GLN A 61 -7.81 1.20 48.26
C GLN A 61 -7.30 0.84 49.67
N PRO A 62 -7.04 1.78 50.59
CA PRO A 62 -6.56 3.17 50.52
C PRO A 62 -5.22 3.30 51.30
N GLN A 63 -4.67 4.49 51.53
CA GLN A 63 -4.50 5.02 52.91
C GLN A 63 -4.18 6.53 52.90
N PRO A 64 -4.84 7.32 53.76
CA PRO A 64 -4.54 8.73 53.99
C PRO A 64 -3.36 8.90 54.98
N VAL A 65 -2.57 9.95 54.78
CA VAL A 65 -1.78 10.61 55.83
C VAL A 65 -2.12 12.09 55.83
#